data_AF-A0A3N1CMQ5-F1
#
_entry.id   AF-A0A3N1CMQ5-F1
#
_cell.length_a   1.000
_cell.length_b   1.000
_cell.length_c   1.000
_cell.angle_alpha   90.00
_cell.angle_beta   90.00
_cell.angle_gamma   90.00
#
_symmetry.space_group_name_H-M   'P 1'
#
loop_
_entity.id
_entity.type
_entity.pdbx_description
1 polymer ?
#
loop_
_entity_poly.entity_id
_entity_poly.type
_entity_poly.pdbx_seq_one_letter_code
_entity_poly.pdbx_strand_id
1 'polypeptide(L)'
;MDEDKNLYLEFATELLSVLAEIAHMLRWHLPIAIGIPGYEPGAFKARPASNLTTAIRHVERARHLLKEEPLTERHRDMFNDMLLSWLSGAEITDGIGQHGATSWRVDSVDALIDTVEGYIELIAGTFPCTEPPQGAV
;
A
#
# COMPACT_ATOMS: atom_id res chain seq x y z
N MET A 1 -5.07 -13.94 -22.03
CA MET A 1 -6.40 -13.33 -21.77
C MET A 1 -6.95 -13.75 -20.42
N ASP A 2 -7.14 -15.06 -20.14
CA ASP A 2 -7.53 -15.50 -18.78
C ASP A 2 -6.35 -15.45 -17.80
N GLU A 3 -5.14 -15.78 -18.27
CA GLU A 3 -3.91 -15.72 -17.46
C GLU A 3 -3.55 -14.29 -17.04
N ASP A 4 -3.53 -13.33 -17.97
CA ASP A 4 -3.27 -11.91 -17.66
C ASP A 4 -4.28 -11.35 -16.65
N LYS A 5 -5.54 -11.77 -16.78
CA LYS A 5 -6.61 -11.37 -15.87
C LYS A 5 -6.41 -11.99 -14.48
N ASN A 6 -5.94 -13.23 -14.40
CA ASN A 6 -5.63 -13.86 -13.12
C ASN A 6 -4.46 -13.15 -12.44
N LEU A 7 -3.37 -12.88 -13.17
CA LEU A 7 -2.21 -12.13 -12.66
C LEU A 7 -2.59 -10.74 -12.18
N TYR A 8 -3.42 -10.03 -12.95
CA TYR A 8 -3.96 -8.74 -12.52
C TYR A 8 -4.71 -8.83 -11.18
N LEU A 9 -5.59 -9.83 -11.03
CA LEU A 9 -6.38 -9.99 -9.81
C LEU A 9 -5.52 -10.39 -8.62
N GLU A 10 -4.53 -11.25 -8.83
CA GLU A 10 -3.55 -11.66 -7.83
C GLU A 10 -2.79 -10.46 -7.29
N PHE A 11 -2.13 -9.69 -8.16
CA PHE A 11 -1.40 -8.49 -7.76
C PHE A 11 -2.28 -7.42 -7.13
N ALA A 12 -3.48 -7.20 -7.66
CA ALA A 12 -4.42 -6.25 -7.06
C ALA A 12 -4.81 -6.68 -5.63
N THR A 13 -5.00 -7.97 -5.39
CA THR A 13 -5.32 -8.51 -4.06
C THR A 13 -4.13 -8.39 -3.11
N GLU A 14 -2.93 -8.69 -3.57
CA GLU A 14 -1.71 -8.60 -2.77
C GLU A 14 -1.40 -7.16 -2.39
N LEU A 15 -1.42 -6.22 -3.34
CA LEU A 15 -1.25 -4.80 -3.07
C LEU A 15 -2.28 -4.26 -2.08
N LEU A 16 -3.54 -4.69 -2.17
CA LEU A 16 -4.58 -4.28 -1.22
C LEU A 16 -4.35 -4.88 0.18
N SER A 17 -3.72 -6.06 0.26
CA SER A 17 -3.34 -6.68 1.54
C SER A 17 -2.18 -5.93 2.18
N VAL A 18 -1.13 -5.63 1.42
CA VAL A 18 0.01 -4.81 1.88
C VAL A 18 -0.45 -3.39 2.26
N LEU A 19 -1.41 -2.82 1.53
CA LEU A 19 -2.00 -1.53 1.90
C LEU A 19 -2.67 -1.55 3.27
N ALA A 20 -3.23 -2.70 3.68
CA ALA A 20 -3.82 -2.82 5.00
C ALA A 20 -2.78 -2.69 6.12
N GLU A 21 -1.59 -3.22 5.90
CA GLU A 21 -0.45 -3.07 6.80
C GLU A 21 0.08 -1.63 6.81
N ILE A 22 0.22 -1.02 5.62
CA ILE A 22 0.56 0.42 5.52
C ILE A 22 -0.44 1.27 6.29
N ALA A 23 -1.74 1.02 6.13
CA ALA A 23 -2.79 1.78 6.82
C ALA A 23 -2.71 1.60 8.35
N HIS A 24 -2.40 0.39 8.82
CA HIS A 24 -2.14 0.12 10.23
C HIS A 24 -0.94 0.93 10.74
N MET A 25 0.19 0.87 10.03
CA MET A 25 1.43 1.58 10.37
C MET A 25 1.21 3.09 10.41
N LEU A 26 0.59 3.64 9.36
CA LEU A 26 0.27 5.06 9.29
C LEU A 26 -0.62 5.48 10.44
N ARG A 27 -1.68 4.75 10.76
CA ARG A 27 -2.59 5.09 11.87
C ARG A 27 -1.91 5.01 13.24
N TRP A 28 -0.96 4.10 13.40
CA TRP A 28 -0.31 3.87 14.69
C TRP A 28 0.82 4.86 14.96
N HIS A 29 1.62 5.16 13.94
CA HIS A 29 2.77 6.07 14.05
C HIS A 29 2.43 7.52 13.72
N LEU A 30 1.37 7.75 12.94
CA LEU A 30 0.91 9.05 12.48
C LEU A 30 -0.62 9.18 12.67
N PRO A 31 -1.16 10.39 12.81
CA PRO A 31 -2.62 10.59 12.80
C PRO A 31 -3.21 10.51 11.37
N ILE A 32 -2.63 9.69 10.49
CA ILE A 32 -3.03 9.57 9.08
C ILE A 32 -3.88 8.30 8.89
N ALA A 33 -5.14 8.49 8.51
CA ALA A 33 -6.04 7.40 8.20
C ALA A 33 -6.13 7.16 6.68
N ILE A 34 -5.87 5.91 6.26
CA ILE A 34 -6.15 5.42 4.91
C ILE A 34 -7.38 4.52 4.96
N GLY A 35 -8.38 4.81 4.11
CA GLY A 35 -9.49 3.90 3.88
C GLY A 35 -9.08 2.80 2.92
N ILE A 36 -9.32 1.53 3.26
CA ILE A 36 -9.07 0.40 2.37
C ILE A 36 -10.42 -0.07 1.80
N PRO A 37 -10.70 0.16 0.51
CA PRO A 37 -11.99 -0.17 -0.08
C PRO A 37 -12.20 -1.68 -0.13
N GLY A 38 -13.28 -2.17 0.48
CA GLY A 38 -13.68 -3.57 0.38
C GLY A 38 -12.78 -4.59 1.10
N TYR A 39 -11.88 -4.14 1.98
CA TYR A 39 -11.06 -5.03 2.79
C TYR A 39 -11.79 -5.42 4.09
N GLU A 40 -12.47 -6.56 4.05
CA GLU A 40 -12.74 -7.37 5.23
C GLU A 40 -11.76 -8.57 5.19
N PRO A 41 -10.96 -8.83 6.26
CA PRO A 41 -10.12 -10.03 6.33
C PRO A 41 -10.98 -11.28 6.09
N GLY A 42 -10.75 -11.98 4.97
CA GLY A 42 -11.51 -13.17 4.58
C GLY A 42 -12.80 -12.92 3.77
N ALA A 43 -13.15 -11.66 3.45
CA ALA A 43 -14.32 -11.33 2.65
C ALA A 43 -13.99 -10.28 1.57
N PHE A 44 -13.12 -10.64 0.63
CA PHE A 44 -12.93 -9.89 -0.63
C PHE A 44 -14.16 -10.06 -1.54
N LYS A 45 -15.29 -9.48 -1.13
CA LYS A 45 -16.53 -9.50 -1.92
C LYS A 45 -16.46 -8.44 -3.02
N ALA A 46 -15.91 -8.89 -4.15
CA ALA A 46 -16.11 -8.41 -5.51
C ALA A 46 -15.55 -7.02 -5.91
N ARG A 47 -14.75 -7.05 -6.99
CA ARG A 47 -14.14 -5.95 -7.80
C ARG A 47 -12.80 -5.38 -7.30
N PRO A 48 -11.70 -6.15 -7.38
CA PRO A 48 -10.34 -5.66 -7.12
C PRO A 48 -9.98 -4.40 -7.92
N ALA A 49 -10.48 -4.28 -9.15
CA ALA A 49 -10.23 -3.11 -9.99
C ALA A 49 -10.76 -1.78 -9.44
N SER A 50 -12.02 -1.74 -8.99
CA SER A 50 -12.58 -0.52 -8.38
C SER A 50 -11.94 -0.22 -7.02
N ASN A 51 -11.45 -1.24 -6.34
CA ASN A 51 -10.80 -1.11 -5.05
C ASN A 51 -9.39 -0.52 -5.21
N LEU A 52 -8.64 -0.94 -6.23
CA LEU A 52 -7.29 -0.43 -6.51
C LEU A 52 -7.30 1.06 -6.89
N THR A 53 -8.19 1.50 -7.80
CA THR A 53 -8.32 2.93 -8.15
C THR A 53 -8.67 3.80 -6.93
N THR A 54 -9.57 3.30 -6.07
CA THR A 54 -9.97 4.04 -4.87
C THR A 54 -8.84 4.07 -3.83
N ALA A 55 -8.10 2.98 -3.69
CA ALA A 55 -6.92 2.87 -2.84
C ALA A 55 -5.80 3.84 -3.27
N ILE A 56 -5.51 3.95 -4.58
CA ILE A 56 -4.53 4.91 -5.12
C ILE A 56 -4.83 6.33 -4.62
N ARG A 57 -6.09 6.79 -4.72
CA ARG A 57 -6.48 8.13 -4.24
C ARG A 57 -6.26 8.31 -2.74
N HIS A 58 -6.51 7.27 -1.94
CA HIS A 58 -6.27 7.34 -0.50
C HIS A 58 -4.78 7.41 -0.17
N VAL A 59 -3.94 6.69 -0.90
CA VAL A 59 -2.48 6.73 -0.73
C VAL A 59 -1.90 8.07 -1.16
N GLU A 60 -2.34 8.63 -2.30
CA GLU A 60 -1.94 9.98 -2.71
C GLU A 60 -2.30 11.04 -1.66
N ARG A 61 -3.49 10.94 -1.08
CA ARG A 61 -3.91 11.81 0.03
C ARG A 61 -3.01 11.63 1.25
N ALA A 62 -2.68 10.41 1.63
CA ALA A 62 -1.79 10.13 2.76
C ALA A 62 -0.39 10.75 2.53
N ARG A 63 0.15 10.67 1.30
CA ARG A 63 1.41 11.33 0.94
C ARG A 63 1.36 12.85 1.07
N HIS A 64 0.21 13.45 0.79
CA HIS A 64 0.04 14.89 1.00
C HIS A 64 0.06 15.24 2.49
N LEU A 65 -0.71 14.52 3.31
CA LEU A 65 -0.77 14.72 4.76
C LEU A 65 0.58 14.47 5.43
N LEU A 66 1.35 13.50 4.94
CA LEU A 66 2.69 13.20 5.45
C LEU A 66 3.61 14.41 5.44
N LYS A 67 3.40 15.41 4.57
CA LYS A 67 4.19 16.65 4.53
C LYS A 67 3.93 17.57 5.71
N GLU A 68 2.75 17.46 6.33
CA GLU A 68 2.31 18.30 7.43
C GLU A 68 2.72 17.73 8.80
N GLU A 69 3.06 16.45 8.85
CA GLU A 69 3.44 15.77 10.09
C GLU A 69 4.83 16.23 10.61
N PRO A 70 5.01 16.37 11.94
CA PRO A 70 6.27 16.77 12.56
C PRO A 70 7.28 15.62 12.63
N LEU A 71 7.60 15.03 11.48
CA LEU A 71 8.59 13.98 11.31
C LEU A 71 9.99 14.53 11.05
N THR A 72 11.01 13.77 11.46
CA THR A 72 12.38 13.95 10.95
C THR A 72 12.39 13.71 9.44
N GLU A 73 13.33 14.31 8.74
CA GLU A 73 13.50 14.13 7.28
C GLU A 73 13.63 12.63 6.93
N ARG A 74 14.52 11.91 7.63
CA ARG A 74 14.70 10.47 7.45
C ARG A 74 13.41 9.66 7.61
N HIS A 75 12.58 9.94 8.62
CA HIS A 75 11.33 9.18 8.80
C HIS A 75 10.29 9.54 7.74
N ARG A 76 10.22 10.81 7.37
CA ARG A 76 9.34 11.27 6.29
C ARG A 76 9.69 10.60 4.97
N ASP A 77 10.99 10.49 4.66
CA ASP A 77 11.47 9.83 3.46
C ASP A 77 11.11 8.35 3.46
N MET A 78 11.32 7.64 4.59
CA MET A 78 10.94 6.22 4.70
C MET A 78 9.44 5.99 4.44
N PHE A 79 8.55 6.77 5.05
CA PHE A 79 7.12 6.67 4.79
C PHE A 79 6.76 7.08 3.35
N ASN A 80 7.38 8.12 2.82
CA ASN A 80 7.11 8.58 1.46
C ASN A 80 7.57 7.55 0.41
N ASP A 81 8.74 6.95 0.60
CA ASP A 81 9.30 5.94 -0.30
C ASP A 81 8.46 4.66 -0.26
N MET A 82 8.02 4.22 0.92
CA MET A 82 7.08 3.11 1.05
C MET A 82 5.78 3.37 0.28
N LEU A 83 5.17 4.55 0.46
CA LEU A 83 3.93 4.92 -0.24
C LEU A 83 4.14 5.08 -1.75
N LEU A 84 5.31 5.55 -2.19
CA LEU A 84 5.68 5.66 -3.60
C LEU A 84 5.85 4.29 -4.24
N SER A 85 6.56 3.36 -3.60
CA SER A 85 6.73 2.00 -4.09
C SER A 85 5.39 1.30 -4.26
N TRP A 86 4.48 1.48 -3.28
CA TRP A 86 3.12 0.94 -3.38
C TRP A 86 2.34 1.55 -4.56
N LEU A 87 2.40 2.87 -4.75
CA LEU A 87 1.75 3.55 -5.89
C LEU A 87 2.29 3.04 -7.23
N SER A 88 3.62 2.90 -7.35
CA SER A 88 4.24 2.36 -8.55
C SER A 88 3.80 0.91 -8.83
N GLY A 89 3.69 0.08 -7.79
CA GLY A 89 3.16 -1.29 -7.93
C GLY A 89 1.72 -1.29 -8.43
N ALA A 90 0.88 -0.40 -7.88
CA ALA A 90 -0.52 -0.26 -8.29
C ALA A 90 -0.67 0.24 -9.74
N GLU A 91 0.14 1.19 -10.18
CA GLU A 91 0.15 1.69 -11.57
C GLU A 91 0.57 0.60 -12.56
N ILE A 92 1.62 -0.18 -12.24
CA ILE A 92 2.06 -1.28 -13.11
C ILE A 92 1.00 -2.38 -13.15
N THR A 93 0.37 -2.68 -12.02
CA THR A 93 -0.74 -3.64 -11.94
C THR A 93 -1.93 -3.20 -12.79
N ASP A 94 -2.33 -1.93 -12.74
CA ASP A 94 -3.36 -1.39 -13.64
C ASP A 94 -2.95 -1.53 -15.11
N GLY A 95 -1.67 -1.30 -15.42
CA GLY A 95 -1.08 -1.55 -16.74
C GLY A 95 -1.20 -3.01 -17.21
N ILE A 96 -1.03 -3.99 -16.31
CA ILE A 96 -1.28 -5.41 -16.61
C ILE A 96 -2.77 -5.62 -16.96
N GLY A 97 -3.68 -5.05 -16.18
CA GLY A 97 -5.12 -5.16 -16.43
C GLY A 97 -5.57 -4.53 -17.76
N GLN A 98 -4.93 -3.44 -18.19
CA GLN A 98 -5.29 -2.72 -19.42
C GLN A 98 -4.56 -3.23 -20.67
N HIS A 99 -3.32 -3.69 -20.54
CA HIS A 99 -2.42 -3.96 -21.66
C HIS A 99 -1.82 -5.36 -21.66
N GLY A 100 -2.19 -6.21 -20.71
CA GLY A 100 -1.69 -7.57 -20.57
C GLY A 100 -0.37 -7.66 -19.81
N ALA A 101 -0.06 -8.88 -19.36
CA ALA A 101 1.17 -9.14 -18.64
C ALA A 101 2.37 -9.19 -19.61
N THR A 102 3.51 -8.70 -19.13
CA THR A 102 4.82 -8.88 -19.73
C THR A 102 5.79 -9.17 -18.60
N SER A 103 6.82 -9.99 -18.82
CA SER A 103 7.74 -10.42 -17.75
C SER A 103 8.23 -9.26 -16.89
N TRP A 104 8.69 -8.18 -17.50
CA TRP A 104 9.17 -7.01 -16.75
C TRP A 104 8.12 -6.33 -15.88
N ARG A 105 6.82 -6.40 -16.22
CA ARG A 105 5.74 -5.83 -15.38
C ARG A 105 5.49 -6.70 -14.17
N VAL A 106 5.44 -8.01 -14.38
CA VAL A 106 5.28 -9.01 -13.32
C VAL A 106 6.44 -8.87 -12.33
N ASP A 107 7.68 -8.97 -12.83
CA ASP A 107 8.90 -8.85 -12.02
C ASP A 107 8.98 -7.50 -11.28
N SER A 108 8.48 -6.42 -11.89
CA SER A 108 8.46 -5.09 -11.25
C SER A 108 7.44 -5.01 -10.11
N VAL A 109 6.25 -5.60 -10.26
CA VAL A 109 5.23 -5.58 -9.20
C VAL A 109 5.72 -6.41 -8.01
N ASP A 110 6.25 -7.61 -8.26
CA ASP A 110 6.84 -8.46 -7.22
C ASP A 110 7.94 -7.70 -6.44
N ALA A 111 8.91 -7.12 -7.15
CA ALA A 111 10.01 -6.39 -6.51
C ALA A 111 9.54 -5.15 -5.73
N LEU A 112 8.46 -4.50 -6.18
CA LEU A 112 7.89 -3.35 -5.48
C LEU A 112 7.11 -3.78 -4.24
N ILE A 113 6.41 -4.91 -4.27
CA ILE A 113 5.77 -5.50 -3.08
C ILE A 113 6.85 -5.83 -2.03
N ASP A 114 7.90 -6.57 -2.41
CA ASP A 114 9.04 -6.87 -1.53
C ASP A 114 9.67 -5.60 -0.94
N THR A 115 9.81 -4.55 -1.76
CA THR A 115 10.35 -3.26 -1.30
C THR A 115 9.45 -2.62 -0.25
N VAL A 116 8.13 -2.64 -0.46
CA VAL A 116 7.16 -2.08 0.49
C VAL A 116 7.19 -2.86 1.80
N GLU A 117 7.19 -4.18 1.75
CA GLU A 117 7.30 -5.04 2.94
C GLU A 117 8.61 -4.78 3.70
N GLY A 118 9.72 -4.62 2.99
CA GLY A 118 11.00 -4.23 3.60
C GLY A 118 10.94 -2.88 4.33
N TYR A 119 10.20 -1.90 3.81
CA TYR A 119 9.96 -0.65 4.52
C TYR A 119 9.05 -0.83 5.73
N ILE A 120 7.99 -1.65 5.64
CA ILE A 120 7.11 -1.97 6.77
C ILE A 120 7.93 -2.58 7.91
N GLU A 121 8.75 -3.59 7.62
CA GLU A 121 9.64 -4.23 8.59
C GLU A 121 10.64 -3.25 9.19
N LEU A 122 11.26 -2.40 8.36
CA LEU A 122 12.23 -1.42 8.81
C LEU A 122 11.60 -0.37 9.73
N ILE A 123 10.40 0.12 9.39
CA ILE A 123 9.67 1.09 10.23
C ILE A 123 9.25 0.41 11.53
N ALA A 124 8.66 -0.80 11.48
CA ALA A 124 8.23 -1.53 12.67
C ALA A 124 9.40 -1.92 13.59
N GLY A 125 10.56 -2.25 13.03
CA GLY A 125 11.78 -2.52 13.79
C GLY A 125 12.39 -1.26 14.43
N THR A 126 12.21 -0.09 13.80
CA THR A 126 12.66 1.20 14.33
C THR A 126 11.68 1.77 15.36
N PHE A 127 10.38 1.51 15.16
CA PHE A 127 9.26 1.98 15.97
C PHE A 127 8.29 0.82 16.22
N PRO A 128 8.51 0.01 17.26
CA PRO A 128 7.60 -1.10 17.54
C PRO A 128 6.20 -0.59 17.89
N CYS A 129 5.17 -1.24 17.34
CA CYS A 129 3.76 -0.94 17.61
C CYS A 129 3.29 -1.38 19.01
N THR A 130 4.11 -1.15 20.05
CA THR A 130 3.95 -1.84 21.34
C THR A 130 3.00 -1.16 22.33
N GLU A 131 2.67 0.12 22.19
CA GLU A 131 1.61 0.75 23.00
C GLU A 131 0.86 1.84 22.22
N PRO A 132 -0.49 1.88 22.26
CA PRO A 132 -1.23 3.03 21.77
C PRO A 132 -0.86 4.24 22.63
N PRO A 133 -0.77 5.46 22.07
CA PRO A 133 -0.54 6.65 22.88
C PRO A 133 -1.63 6.74 23.96
N GLN A 134 -1.20 6.72 25.23
CA GLN A 134 -2.09 6.92 26.37
C GLN A 134 -2.73 8.30 26.24
N GLY A 135 -3.94 8.39 25.67
CA GLY A 135 -4.64 9.67 25.58
C GLY A 135 -5.72 9.85 24.50
N ALA A 136 -5.96 8.89 23.60
CA ALA A 136 -7.10 9.01 22.68
C ALA A 136 -8.37 8.46 23.35
N VAL A 137 -9.09 9.34 24.06
CA VAL A 137 -10.51 9.18 24.43
C VAL A 137 -11.38 9.53 23.23
#